data_AF-A0A6M8T188-F1
#
_entry.id   AF-A0A6M8T188-F1
#
_cell.length_a   1.000
_cell.length_b   1.000
_cell.length_c   1.000
_cell.angle_alpha   90.00
_cell.angle_beta   90.00
_cell.angle_gamma   90.00
#
_symmetry.space_group_name_H-M   'P 1'
#
loop_
_entity.id
_entity.type
_entity.pdbx_description
1 polymer ?
#
loop_
_entity_poly.entity_id
_entity_poly.type
_entity_poly.pdbx_seq_one_letter_code
_entity_poly.pdbx_strand_id
1 'polypeptide(L)' 'MPERHLTEYELFYQEQPFGLWREDYRTAQISHLLAMINRDPKGDSPKLSDFMPFHQKAEETEDDDGGVAAYLASR' A
#
# COMPACT_ATOMS: atom_id res chain seq x y z
N MET A 1 -12.66 -14.14 -23.17
CA MET A 1 -11.68 -14.24 -22.07
C MET A 1 -11.63 -15.70 -21.63
N PRO A 2 -10.48 -16.38 -21.70
CA PRO A 2 -10.34 -17.76 -21.22
C PRO A 2 -10.61 -17.84 -19.71
N GLU A 3 -11.39 -18.83 -19.27
CA GLU A 3 -11.83 -18.98 -17.87
C GLU A 3 -10.66 -19.10 -16.87
N ARG A 4 -9.50 -19.59 -17.30
CA ARG A 4 -8.28 -19.68 -16.47
C ARG A 4 -7.77 -18.34 -15.97
N HIS A 5 -7.88 -17.29 -16.76
CA HIS A 5 -7.39 -15.98 -16.33
C HIS A 5 -8.31 -15.36 -15.28
N LEU A 6 -9.61 -15.69 -15.31
CA LEU A 6 -10.55 -15.18 -14.32
C LEU A 6 -10.19 -15.68 -12.92
N THR A 7 -9.90 -16.98 -12.77
CA THR A 7 -9.47 -17.56 -11.49
C THR A 7 -8.12 -17.01 -11.01
N GLU A 8 -7.17 -16.79 -11.92
CA GLU A 8 -5.88 -16.15 -11.59
C GLU A 8 -6.08 -14.70 -11.09
N TYR A 9 -6.95 -13.93 -11.74
CA TYR A 9 -7.27 -12.57 -11.30
C TYR A 9 -8.04 -12.56 -9.97
N GLU A 10 -9.01 -13.46 -9.79
CA GLU A 10 -9.75 -13.58 -8.52
C GLU A 10 -8.81 -13.90 -7.36
N LEU A 11 -7.85 -14.82 -7.55
CA LEU A 11 -6.85 -15.13 -6.53
C LEU A 11 -5.93 -13.93 -6.25
N PHE A 12 -5.47 -13.22 -7.29
CA PHE A 12 -4.65 -12.02 -7.16
C PHE A 12 -5.37 -10.91 -6.35
N TYR A 13 -6.66 -10.67 -6.62
CA TYR A 13 -7.44 -9.68 -5.87
C TYR A 13 -7.82 -10.15 -4.45
N GLN A 14 -7.93 -11.46 -4.21
CA GLN A 14 -8.10 -12.00 -2.86
C GLN A 14 -6.83 -11.86 -2.01
N GLU A 15 -5.66 -12.08 -2.60
CA GLU A 15 -4.36 -11.87 -1.95
C GLU A 15 -4.03 -10.39 -1.78
N GLN A 16 -4.48 -9.53 -2.70
CA GLN A 16 -4.28 -8.09 -2.68
C GLN A 16 -5.62 -7.33 -2.68
N PRO A 17 -6.37 -7.36 -1.57
CA PRO A 17 -7.73 -6.80 -1.49
C PRO A 17 -7.82 -5.29 -1.73
N PHE A 18 -6.69 -4.57 -1.74
CA PHE A 18 -6.61 -3.12 -1.90
C PHE A 18 -5.91 -2.67 -3.20
N GLY A 19 -5.48 -3.61 -4.05
CA GLY A 19 -4.76 -3.31 -5.29
C GLY A 19 -3.24 -3.27 -5.14
N LEU A 20 -2.54 -2.73 -6.16
CA LEU A 20 -1.08 -2.68 -6.14
C LEU A 20 -0.60 -1.64 -5.13
N TRP A 21 0.33 -2.00 -4.25
CA TRP A 21 0.99 -1.07 -3.31
C TRP A 21 1.47 0.24 -3.95
N ARG A 22 1.87 0.19 -5.23
CA ARG A 22 2.27 1.37 -6.02
C ARG A 22 1.13 2.37 -6.24
N GLU A 23 -0.09 1.88 -6.40
CA GLU A 23 -1.28 2.70 -6.57
C GLU A 23 -1.66 3.36 -5.25
N ASP A 24 -1.64 2.61 -4.14
CA ASP A 24 -1.85 3.12 -2.79
C ASP A 24 -0.80 4.17 -2.40
N TYR A 25 0.47 3.94 -2.75
CA TYR A 25 1.53 4.93 -2.50
C TYR A 25 1.30 6.22 -3.31
N ARG A 26 0.84 6.11 -4.56
CA ARG A 26 0.56 7.28 -5.40
C ARG A 26 -0.63 8.08 -4.87
N THR A 27 -1.70 7.42 -4.44
CA THR A 27 -2.86 8.09 -3.83
C THR A 27 -2.50 8.73 -2.50
N ALA A 28 -1.64 8.10 -1.70
CA ALA A 28 -1.08 8.68 -0.48
C ALA A 28 -0.27 9.96 -0.77
N GLN A 29 0.55 9.98 -1.83
CA GLN A 29 1.28 11.20 -2.21
C GLN A 29 0.36 12.36 -2.59
N ILE A 30 -0.69 12.08 -3.37
CA ILE A 30 -1.65 13.11 -3.81
C ILE A 30 -2.42 13.66 -2.61
N SER A 31 -2.92 12.78 -1.74
CA SER A 31 -3.66 13.18 -0.54
C SER A 31 -2.76 13.94 0.46
N HIS A 32 -1.51 13.53 0.63
CA HIS A 32 -0.52 14.25 1.43
C HIS A 32 -0.28 15.66 0.90
N LEU A 33 -0.08 15.83 -0.41
CA LEU A 33 0.06 17.16 -1.03
C LEU A 33 -1.19 18.02 -0.82
N LEU A 34 -2.38 17.44 -1.04
CA LEU A 34 -3.66 18.13 -0.80
C LEU A 34 -3.79 18.60 0.65
N ALA A 35 -3.41 17.74 1.61
CA ALA A 35 -3.44 18.06 3.02
C ALA A 35 -2.42 19.13 3.39
N MET A 36 -1.21 19.09 2.83
CA MET A 36 -0.20 20.15 3.03
C MET A 36 -0.69 21.52 2.55
N ILE A 37 -1.38 21.57 1.40
CA ILE A 37 -1.91 22.81 0.83
C ILE A 37 -3.02 23.40 1.70
N ASN A 38 -3.88 22.55 2.28
CA ASN A 38 -5.04 22.98 3.06
C ASN A 38 -4.81 22.98 4.57
N ARG A 39 -3.56 22.79 5.05
CA ARG A 39 -3.31 22.67 6.50
C ARG A 39 -3.47 24.00 7.23
N ASP A 40 -3.86 23.90 8.50
CA ASP A 40 -3.71 25.00 9.45
C ASP A 40 -2.21 25.24 9.71
N PRO A 41 -1.66 26.45 9.50
CA PRO A 41 -0.27 26.76 9.75
C PRO A 41 0.21 26.49 11.18
N LYS A 42 -0.71 26.47 12.15
CA LYS A 42 -0.43 26.25 13.57
C LYS A 42 -0.50 24.78 13.99
N GLY A 43 -1.07 23.91 13.16
CA GLY A 43 -1.18 22.49 13.43
C GLY A 43 0.06 21.70 13.01
N ASP A 44 0.09 20.43 13.38
CA ASP A 44 1.14 19.51 12.95
C ASP A 44 1.09 19.27 11.44
N SER A 45 2.27 19.08 10.84
CA SER A 45 2.34 18.72 9.42
C SER A 45 1.87 17.28 9.23
N PRO A 46 0.91 17.02 8.32
CA PRO A 46 0.46 15.67 8.04
C PRO A 46 1.61 14.85 7.47
N LYS A 47 1.77 13.58 7.88
CA LYS A 47 2.81 12.69 7.35
C LYS A 47 2.24 11.85 6.20
N LEU A 48 3.10 11.39 5.30
CA LEU A 48 2.68 10.50 4.22
C LEU A 48 2.08 9.17 4.75
N SER A 49 2.63 8.67 5.85
CA SER A 49 2.15 7.47 6.55
C SER A 49 0.70 7.59 7.04
N ASP A 50 0.21 8.80 7.31
CA ASP A 50 -1.15 9.03 7.79
C ASP A 50 -2.20 8.74 6.69
N PHE A 51 -1.77 8.78 5.42
CA PHE A 51 -2.59 8.43 4.26
C PHE A 51 -2.34 7.00 3.78
N MET A 52 -1.57 6.21 4.53
CA MET A 52 -1.28 4.80 4.26
C MET A 52 -1.75 3.94 5.45
N PRO A 53 -3.04 3.63 5.56
CA PRO A 53 -3.62 2.93 6.71
C PRO A 53 -3.04 1.53 6.97
N PHE A 54 -2.36 0.94 5.99
CA PHE A 54 -1.67 -0.36 6.13
C PHE A 54 -0.21 -0.23 6.59
N HIS A 55 0.40 0.94 6.41
CA HIS A 55 1.81 1.18 6.76
C HIS A 55 2.00 1.35 8.28
N GLN A 56 0.99 1.86 9.00
CA GLN A 56 1.07 2.03 10.45
C GLN A 56 0.92 0.73 11.24
N LYS A 57 0.49 -0.39 10.62
CA LYS A 57 0.43 -1.69 11.29
C LYS A 57 1.79 -2.36 11.50
N ALA A 58 2.87 -1.77 11.00
CA ALA A 58 4.21 -2.38 11.01
C ALA A 58 5.18 -1.72 12.01
N GLU A 59 4.71 -1.05 13.06
CA GLU A 59 5.59 -0.60 14.16
C GLU A 59 5.91 -1.68 15.21
N GLU A 60 5.67 -2.97 14.93
CA GLU A 60 6.11 -4.06 15.83
C GLU A 60 6.79 -5.27 15.19
N THR A 61 7.12 -5.25 13.90
CA THR A 61 8.03 -6.27 13.32
C THR A 61 8.96 -5.61 12.33
N GLU A 62 10.18 -5.35 12.80
CA GLU A 62 11.38 -5.39 11.97
C GLU A 62 11.33 -6.67 11.12
N ASP A 63 10.99 -6.58 9.85
CA ASP A 63 11.36 -7.55 8.81
C ASP A 63 11.10 -6.89 7.44
N ASP A 64 11.94 -5.88 7.18
CA ASP A 64 12.16 -5.30 5.86
C ASP A 64 12.84 -6.36 4.98
N ASP A 65 12.37 -6.50 3.74
CA ASP A 65 12.98 -7.22 2.60
C ASP A 65 12.92 -8.77 2.53
N GLY A 66 12.38 -9.50 3.53
CA GLY A 66 12.37 -10.98 3.51
C GLY A 66 11.24 -11.66 2.71
N GLY A 67 10.06 -11.03 2.61
CA GLY A 67 8.84 -11.69 2.11
C GLY A 67 8.77 -11.86 0.60
N VAL A 68 9.25 -10.87 -0.16
CA VAL A 68 9.23 -10.91 -1.64
C VAL A 68 10.24 -11.93 -2.17
N ALA A 69 11.42 -12.01 -1.55
CA ALA A 69 12.45 -12.97 -1.90
C ALA A 69 12.01 -14.42 -1.60
N ALA A 70 11.31 -14.66 -0.49
CA ALA A 70 10.79 -15.99 -0.14
C ALA A 70 9.72 -16.48 -1.12
N TYR A 71 8.80 -15.60 -1.54
CA TYR A 71 7.77 -15.95 -2.52
C TYR A 71 8.34 -16.27 -3.90
N LEU A 72 9.38 -15.54 -4.33
CA LEU A 72 10.11 -15.82 -5.57
C LEU A 72 10.93 -17.12 -5.51
N ALA A 73 11.44 -17.48 -4.32
CA ALA A 73 12.20 -18.71 -4.11
C ALA A 73 11.32 -19.98 -4.06
N SER A 74 10.04 -19.84 -3.73
CA SER A 74 9.08 -20.96 -3.67
C SER A 74 8.45 -21.34 -5.02
N ARG A 75 8.94 -20.79 -6.14
CA ARG A 75 8.44 -21.05 -7.50
C ARG A 75 9.29 -22.05 -8.28
#